data_AF-A0A1F4JUU5-F1
#
_entry.id   AF-A0A1F4JUU5-F1
#
_cell.length_a   1.000
_cell.length_b   1.000
_cell.length_c   1.000
_cell.angle_alpha   90.00
_cell.angle_beta   90.00
_cell.angle_gamma   90.00
#
_symmetry.space_group_name_H-M   'P 1'
#
loop_
_entity.id
_entity.type
_entity.pdbx_description
1 polymer ?
#
loop_
_entity_poly.entity_id
_entity_poly.type
_entity_poly.pdbx_seq_one_letter_code
_entity_poly.pdbx_strand_id
1 'polypeptide(L)'
;MAFDPHAGGMYMPSMRTASGVNWAGKADGLVSEPNALVTVYPEQNFTSPGITLKPGQVVQDVRKQLGFVSAVESLTVVCTA
;
A
#
# COMPACT_ATOMS: atom_id res chain seq x y z
N MET A 1 -15.51 7.59 0.77
CA MET A 1 -15.53 6.12 0.91
C MET A 1 -15.44 5.81 2.39
N ALA A 2 -16.46 5.17 2.96
CA ALA A 2 -16.52 4.85 4.39
C ALA A 2 -15.77 3.54 4.66
N PHE A 3 -15.04 3.50 5.77
CA PHE A 3 -14.33 2.30 6.25
C PHE A 3 -15.36 1.31 6.80
N ASP A 4 -15.41 0.08 6.26
CA ASP A 4 -16.23 -1.01 6.82
C ASP A 4 -15.42 -1.73 7.91
N PRO A 5 -15.86 -1.70 9.18
CA PRO A 5 -15.14 -2.34 10.29
C PRO A 5 -15.19 -3.88 10.26
N HIS A 6 -15.97 -4.52 9.38
CA HIS A 6 -15.98 -5.98 9.22
C HIS A 6 -14.97 -6.49 8.17
N ALA A 7 -14.50 -5.61 7.29
CA ALA A 7 -13.37 -5.86 6.41
C ALA A 7 -12.09 -5.66 7.24
N GLY A 8 -11.44 -6.75 7.66
CA GLY A 8 -10.18 -6.68 8.40
C GLY A 8 -9.18 -5.78 7.68
N GLY A 9 -8.96 -4.58 8.23
CA GLY A 9 -8.11 -3.56 7.64
C GLY A 9 -6.76 -3.56 8.30
N MET A 10 -5.69 -3.66 7.52
CA MET A 10 -4.33 -3.41 7.99
C MET A 10 -3.85 -2.09 7.44
N TYR A 11 -3.09 -1.35 8.22
CA TYR A 11 -2.52 -0.09 7.79
C TYR A 11 -1.10 0.05 8.31
N MET A 12 -0.27 0.72 7.52
CA MET A 12 1.10 1.01 7.87
C MET A 12 1.34 2.49 7.55
N PRO A 13 1.20 3.40 8.54
CA PRO A 13 1.24 4.84 8.32
C PRO A 13 2.67 5.34 8.03
N SER A 14 3.68 4.53 8.32
CA SER A 14 5.03 4.70 7.80
C SER A 14 5.59 3.32 7.49
N MET A 15 6.49 3.18 6.52
CA MET A 15 7.20 1.93 6.23
C MET A 15 8.22 1.53 7.32
N ARG A 16 7.94 1.81 8.58
CA ARG A 16 8.78 1.49 9.73
C ARG A 16 8.14 0.38 10.55
N THR A 17 8.96 -0.62 10.88
CA THR A 17 8.58 -1.69 11.81
C THR A 17 8.69 -1.21 13.26
N ALA A 18 8.08 -1.96 14.19
CA ALA A 18 8.18 -1.68 15.63
C ALA A 18 9.63 -1.72 16.16
N SER A 19 10.52 -2.49 15.52
CA SER A 19 11.95 -2.55 15.86
C SER A 19 12.78 -1.42 15.24
N GLY A 20 12.16 -0.50 14.50
CA GLY A 20 12.82 0.65 13.88
C GLY A 20 13.39 0.40 12.49
N VAL A 21 13.23 -0.80 11.92
CA VAL A 21 13.66 -1.08 10.53
C VAL A 21 12.84 -0.24 9.56
N ASN A 22 13.53 0.46 8.65
CA ASN A 22 12.94 1.33 7.63
C ASN A 22 12.92 0.65 6.23
N TRP A 23 11.71 0.48 5.69
CA TRP A 23 11.41 -0.10 4.38
C TRP A 23 10.95 0.94 3.34
N ALA A 24 10.93 2.22 3.71
CA ALA A 24 10.56 3.32 2.81
C ALA A 24 11.39 3.28 1.53
N GLY A 25 10.72 3.34 0.37
CA GLY A 25 11.37 3.35 -0.94
C GLY A 25 12.11 2.07 -1.34
N LYS A 26 12.01 0.99 -0.55
CA LYS A 26 12.68 -0.30 -0.80
C LYS A 26 11.83 -1.33 -1.53
N ALA A 27 10.55 -1.05 -1.75
CA ALA A 27 9.66 -1.94 -2.48
C ALA A 27 9.86 -1.77 -3.99
N ASP A 28 10.38 -2.80 -4.66
CA ASP A 28 10.51 -2.84 -6.13
C ASP A 28 9.23 -3.33 -6.80
N GLY A 29 8.52 -4.26 -6.15
CA GLY A 29 7.29 -4.87 -6.64
C GLY A 29 6.25 -5.06 -5.54
N LEU A 30 4.99 -5.20 -5.95
CA LEU A 30 3.84 -5.43 -5.09
C LEU A 30 2.94 -6.50 -5.71
N VAL A 31 2.39 -7.37 -4.87
CA VAL A 31 1.33 -8.30 -5.24
C VAL A 31 0.14 -8.05 -4.33
N SER A 32 -1.04 -7.89 -4.92
CA SER A 32 -2.31 -7.84 -4.21
C SER A 32 -3.01 -9.17 -4.39
N GLU A 33 -3.39 -9.82 -3.29
CA GLU A 33 -4.15 -11.07 -3.36
C GLU A 33 -5.58 -10.85 -3.89
N PRO A 34 -6.27 -11.90 -4.37
CA PRO A 34 -7.62 -11.79 -4.96
C PRO A 34 -8.69 -11.20 -4.04
N ASN A 35 -8.48 -11.25 -2.73
CA ASN A 35 -9.41 -10.79 -1.69
C ASN A 35 -8.85 -9.59 -0.92
N ALA A 36 -7.89 -8.87 -1.50
CA ALA A 36 -7.28 -7.71 -0.87
C ALA A 36 -7.26 -6.51 -1.83
N LEU A 37 -7.59 -5.35 -1.29
CA LEU A 37 -7.40 -4.05 -1.91
C LEU A 37 -6.23 -3.37 -1.20
N VAL A 38 -5.09 -3.29 -1.89
CA VAL A 38 -3.89 -2.63 -1.39
C VAL A 38 -3.83 -1.22 -1.97
N THR A 39 -3.73 -0.21 -1.11
CA THR A 39 -3.47 1.18 -1.54
C THR A 39 -2.11 1.61 -1.03
N VAL A 40 -1.27 2.12 -1.91
CA VAL A 40 0.07 2.64 -1.59
C VAL A 40 0.13 4.15 -1.77
N TYR A 41 0.91 4.80 -0.92
CA TYR A 41 0.99 6.26 -0.86
C TYR A 41 2.45 6.72 -0.94
N PRO A 42 2.72 7.84 -1.64
CA PRO A 42 4.08 8.40 -1.76
C PRO A 42 4.53 9.17 -0.52
N GLU A 43 3.63 9.40 0.44
CA GLU A 43 3.93 10.10 1.70
C GLU A 43 3.47 9.26 2.89
N GLN A 44 3.97 9.62 4.08
CA GLN A 44 3.56 9.00 5.33
C GLN A 44 2.17 9.46 5.74
N ASN A 45 1.52 8.69 6.62
CA ASN A 45 0.20 9.01 7.18
C ASN A 45 -0.90 9.24 6.13
N PHE A 46 -0.73 8.70 4.93
CA PHE A 46 -1.75 8.76 3.86
C PHE A 46 -2.08 10.21 3.44
N THR A 47 -1.15 11.16 3.59
CA THR A 47 -1.40 12.60 3.36
C THR A 47 -1.57 12.99 1.90
N SER A 48 -0.97 12.21 1.00
CA SER A 48 -1.07 12.39 -0.44
C SER A 48 -2.01 11.38 -1.10
N PRO A 49 -2.52 11.64 -2.31
CA PRO A 49 -3.29 10.65 -3.07
C PRO A 49 -2.50 9.35 -3.25
N GLY A 50 -3.15 8.22 -2.96
CA GLY A 50 -2.59 6.89 -3.14
C GLY A 50 -3.07 6.22 -4.42
N ILE A 51 -2.43 5.11 -4.78
CA ILE A 51 -2.85 4.24 -5.88
C ILE A 51 -3.32 2.92 -5.31
N THR A 52 -4.56 2.55 -5.64
CA THR A 52 -5.15 1.28 -5.28
C THR A 52 -4.86 0.24 -6.36
N LEU A 53 -4.23 -0.85 -5.94
CA LEU A 53 -4.04 -2.06 -6.73
C LEU A 53 -5.37 -2.80 -6.84
N LYS A 54 -5.67 -3.32 -8.03
CA LYS A 54 -6.81 -4.22 -8.22
C LYS A 54 -6.55 -5.53 -7.48
N PRO A 55 -7.60 -6.23 -7.02
CA PRO A 55 -7.41 -7.57 -6.46
C PRO A 55 -6.75 -8.51 -7.49
N GLY A 56 -5.79 -9.31 -7.03
CA GLY A 56 -4.98 -10.18 -7.89
C GLY A 56 -3.91 -9.47 -8.74
N GLN A 57 -3.76 -8.15 -8.61
CA GLN A 57 -2.80 -7.40 -9.43
C GLN A 57 -1.36 -7.64 -8.97
N VAL A 58 -0.49 -7.87 -9.95
CA VAL A 58 0.96 -7.91 -9.77
C VAL A 58 1.58 -6.67 -10.41
N VAL A 59 2.37 -5.94 -9.63
CA VAL A 59 3.18 -4.80 -10.08
C VAL A 59 4.64 -5.16 -9.88
N GLN A 60 5.38 -5.34 -10.96
CA GLN A 60 6.78 -5.76 -10.91
C GLN A 60 7.77 -4.59 -10.76
N ASP A 61 7.35 -3.40 -11.19
CA ASP A 61 8.15 -2.19 -11.10
C ASP A 61 7.25 -1.05 -10.61
N VAL A 62 7.22 -0.86 -9.29
CA VAL A 62 6.37 0.13 -8.62
C VAL A 62 6.62 1.53 -9.18
N ARG A 63 7.89 1.88 -9.42
CA ARG A 63 8.28 3.23 -9.86
C ARG A 63 7.81 3.52 -11.28
N LYS A 64 7.91 2.55 -12.18
CA LYS A 64 7.45 2.72 -13.57
C LYS A 64 5.95 2.60 -13.72
N GLN A 65 5.34 1.64 -13.03
CA GLN A 65 3.94 1.27 -13.27
C GLN A 65 2.96 2.13 -12.48
N LEU A 66 3.39 2.71 -11.34
CA LEU A 66 2.55 3.59 -10.54
C LEU A 66 2.79 5.08 -10.84
N GLY A 67 3.83 5.44 -11.60
CA GLY A 67 4.02 6.74 -12.26
C GLY A 67 4.26 7.97 -11.38
N PHE A 68 3.62 8.04 -10.20
CA PHE A 68 3.66 9.14 -9.24
C PHE A 68 4.30 8.74 -7.90
N VAL A 69 4.49 7.44 -7.67
CA VAL A 69 5.02 6.91 -6.42
C VAL A 69 6.50 6.62 -6.61
N SER A 70 7.33 7.64 -6.35
CA SER A 70 8.80 7.49 -6.39
C SER A 70 9.31 6.50 -5.32
N ALA A 71 8.58 6.42 -4.21
CA ALA A 71 8.78 5.51 -3.10
C ALA A 71 7.43 5.23 -2.43
N VAL A 72 7.22 4.00 -1.97
CA VAL A 72 6.10 3.69 -1.06
C VAL A 72 6.52 4.12 0.35
N GLU A 73 5.78 5.04 0.95
CA GLU A 73 6.04 5.59 2.30
C GLU A 73 4.98 5.17 3.32
N SER A 74 3.76 4.89 2.86
CA SER A 74 2.71 4.28 3.67
C SER A 74 1.78 3.42 2.81
N LEU A 75 1.03 2.52 3.44
CA LEU A 75 0.07 1.66 2.77
C LEU A 75 -1.14 1.31 3.63
N THR A 76 -2.24 0.99 2.98
CA THR A 76 -3.43 0.38 3.58
C THR A 76 -3.78 -0.89 2.83
N VAL A 77 -4.33 -1.86 3.54
CA VAL A 77 -4.83 -3.12 3.01
C VAL A 77 -6.24 -3.31 3.56
N VAL A 78 -7.20 -3.46 2.67
CA VAL A 78 -8.58 -3.80 3.03
C VAL A 78 -8.87 -5.19 2.49
N CYS A 79 -9.18 -6.14 3.38
CA CYS A 79 -9.60 -7.47 2.98
C CYS A 79 -11.09 -7.48 2.62
N THR A 80 -11.43 -7.96 1.44
CA THR A 80 -12.81 -8.16 0.99
C THR A 80 -13.15 -9.64 1.08
N ALA A 81 -14.24 -9.98 1.76
CA ALA A 81 -14.71 -11.37 1.89
C ALA A 81 -15.29 -11.92 0.58
#